data_AF-A0A3D2B9L4-F1
#
_entry.id   AF-A0A3D2B9L4-F1
#
_cell.length_a   1.000
_cell.length_b   1.000
_cell.length_c   1.000
_cell.angle_alpha   90.00
_cell.angle_beta   90.00
_cell.angle_gamma   90.00
#
_symmetry.space_group_name_H-M   'P 1'
#
loop_
_entity.id
_entity.type
_entity.pdbx_description
1 polymer ?
#
loop_
_entity_poly.entity_id
_entity_poly.type
_entity_poly.pdbx_seq_one_letter_code
_entity_poly.pdbx_strand_id
1 'polypeptide(L)'
;FNLNLFPNIACSMAFFRVLQPISVMETEIHHAVITMDGGPEIANQARLRLHEHFQGPMGFGTPDDSEAWERVQRGATAGDDLWIMLNRGLAGEYRTDDGLRSDVSAETGMRAAYQQWKKLMTESEK
;
A
#
# COMPACT_ATOMS: atom_id res chain seq x y z
N PHE A 1 -6.66 0.18 10.59
CA PHE A 1 -6.12 -0.94 9.80
C PHE A 1 -5.46 -0.36 8.54
N ASN A 2 -4.48 -1.06 8.00
CA ASN A 2 -3.86 -0.75 6.70
C ASN A 2 -4.20 -1.92 5.76
N LEU A 3 -4.83 -1.63 4.63
CA LEU A 3 -5.30 -2.61 3.67
C LEU A 3 -4.80 -2.22 2.28
N ASN A 4 -4.16 -3.15 1.58
CA ASN A 4 -3.81 -2.97 0.17
C ASN A 4 -4.72 -3.87 -0.66
N LEU A 5 -5.43 -3.25 -1.60
CA LEU A 5 -6.22 -3.91 -2.63
C LEU A 5 -5.35 -3.98 -3.88
N PHE A 6 -4.98 -5.19 -4.27
CA PHE A 6 -4.21 -5.43 -5.48
C PHE A 6 -4.95 -4.88 -6.71
N PRO A 7 -4.29 -4.17 -7.65
CA PRO A 7 -2.84 -3.99 -7.70
C PRO A 7 -2.29 -2.77 -6.96
N ASN A 8 -3.05 -1.69 -6.82
CA ASN A 8 -2.47 -0.38 -6.52
C ASN A 8 -3.35 0.56 -5.67
N ILE A 9 -4.32 0.04 -4.94
CA ILE A 9 -5.15 0.85 -4.04
C ILE A 9 -4.78 0.53 -2.59
N ALA A 10 -4.37 1.54 -1.83
CA ALA A 10 -4.12 1.43 -0.40
C ALA A 10 -5.21 2.15 0.39
N CYS A 11 -5.70 1.53 1.45
CA CYS A 11 -6.64 2.09 2.40
C CYS A 11 -5.98 2.15 3.77
N SER A 12 -5.99 3.32 4.40
CA SER A 12 -5.53 3.50 5.76
C SER A 12 -6.51 4.41 6.48
N MET A 13 -7.06 3.94 7.60
CA MET A 13 -8.09 4.66 8.34
C MET A 13 -9.31 5.06 7.47
N ALA A 14 -9.43 6.33 7.11
CA ALA A 14 -10.59 6.89 6.42
C ALA A 14 -10.21 7.56 5.08
N PHE A 15 -9.20 7.05 4.38
CA PHE A 15 -8.82 7.55 3.07
C PHE A 15 -8.18 6.45 2.22
N PHE A 16 -8.31 6.62 0.91
CA PHE A 16 -7.66 5.81 -0.11
C PHE A 16 -6.48 6.56 -0.72
N ARG A 17 -5.46 5.79 -1.11
CA ARG A 17 -4.41 6.20 -2.03
C ARG A 17 -4.47 5.30 -3.26
N VAL A 18 -4.48 5.89 -4.44
CA VAL A 18 -4.28 5.15 -5.70
C VAL A 18 -2.88 5.45 -6.18
N LEU A 19 -2.04 4.43 -6.29
CA LEU A 19 -0.69 4.52 -6.81
C LEU A 19 -0.75 4.27 -8.31
N GLN A 20 -1.02 5.31 -9.09
CA GLN A 20 -1.18 5.21 -10.53
C GLN A 20 0.20 5.08 -11.20
N PRO A 21 0.54 3.95 -11.83
CA PRO A 21 1.81 3.81 -12.52
C PRO A 21 1.79 4.66 -13.80
N ILE A 22 2.77 5.56 -13.95
CA ILE A 22 3.00 6.33 -15.18
C ILE A 22 4.10 5.66 -16.01
N SER A 23 5.17 5.24 -15.34
CA SER A 23 6.24 4.44 -15.90
C SER A 23 6.89 3.57 -14.81
N VAL A 24 7.91 2.78 -15.15
CA VAL A 24 8.69 2.03 -14.16
C VAL A 24 9.36 2.96 -13.12
N MET A 25 9.63 4.21 -13.49
CA MET A 25 10.34 5.19 -12.66
C MET A 25 9.45 6.31 -12.12
N GLU A 26 8.14 6.27 -12.38
CA GLU A 26 7.24 7.37 -12.03
C GLU A 26 5.86 6.83 -11.64
N THR A 27 5.40 7.25 -10.46
CA THR A 27 4.07 6.92 -9.91
C THR A 27 3.39 8.21 -9.47
N GLU A 28 2.17 8.42 -9.96
CA GLU A 28 1.32 9.50 -9.50
C GLU A 28 0.42 8.99 -8.35
N ILE A 29 0.31 9.77 -7.27
CA ILE A 29 -0.45 9.36 -6.08
C ILE A 29 -1.71 10.19 -5.96
N HIS A 30 -2.86 9.54 -6.08
CA HIS A 30 -4.16 10.18 -5.88
C HIS A 30 -4.65 9.92 -4.46
N HIS A 31 -4.92 10.98 -3.72
CA HIS A 31 -5.45 10.91 -2.38
C HIS A 31 -6.96 11.16 -2.37
N ALA A 32 -7.73 10.27 -1.75
CA ALA A 32 -9.19 10.39 -1.65
C ALA A 32 -9.65 10.18 -0.21
N VAL A 33 -10.41 11.13 0.34
CA VAL A 33 -10.98 11.06 1.69
C VAL A 33 -12.31 10.33 1.68
N ILE A 34 -12.51 9.43 2.63
CA ILE A 34 -13.78 8.70 2.83
C ILE A 34 -14.67 9.50 3.78
N THR A 35 -15.64 10.20 3.19
CA THR A 35 -16.72 10.87 3.93
C THR A 35 -17.90 9.92 4.17
N MET A 36 -18.77 10.29 5.09
CA MET A 36 -20.02 9.60 5.37
C MET A 36 -21.14 10.17 4.49
N ASP A 37 -21.85 9.30 3.78
CA ASP A 37 -23.10 9.66 3.10
C ASP A 37 -24.22 9.87 4.14
N GLY A 38 -24.93 11.00 4.04
CA GLY A 38 -25.94 11.43 5.03
C GLY A 38 -25.41 11.72 6.45
N GLY A 39 -24.09 11.71 6.67
CA GLY A 39 -23.49 11.95 7.97
C GLY A 39 -23.38 13.43 8.37
N PRO A 40 -23.07 13.75 9.64
CA PRO A 40 -22.90 15.12 10.09
C PRO A 40 -21.76 15.85 9.34
N GLU A 41 -22.04 17.04 8.84
CA GLU A 41 -21.06 17.85 8.08
C GLU A 41 -19.77 18.10 8.87
N ILE A 42 -19.90 18.42 10.17
CA ILE A 42 -18.74 18.66 11.06
C ILE A 42 -17.84 17.42 11.20
N ALA A 43 -18.41 16.22 11.14
CA ALA A 43 -17.64 14.98 11.21
C ALA A 43 -16.90 14.71 9.90
N ASN A 44 -17.52 14.98 8.75
CA ASN A 44 -16.87 14.91 7.44
C ASN A 44 -15.75 15.95 7.30
N GLN A 45 -15.97 17.16 7.80
CA GLN A 45 -14.93 18.19 7.85
C GLN A 45 -13.75 17.75 8.73
N ALA A 46 -14.01 17.16 9.90
CA ALA A 46 -12.95 16.63 10.76
C ALA A 46 -12.14 15.52 10.06
N ARG A 47 -12.79 14.60 9.34
CA ARG A 47 -12.09 13.57 8.53
C ARG A 47 -11.20 14.18 7.45
N LEU A 48 -11.69 15.21 6.75
CA LEU A 48 -10.90 15.94 5.76
C LEU A 48 -9.66 16.58 6.40
N ARG A 49 -9.81 17.26 7.56
CA ARG A 49 -8.68 17.87 8.27
C ARG A 49 -7.66 16.85 8.76
N LEU A 50 -8.11 15.69 9.25
CA LEU A 50 -7.23 14.60 9.66
C LEU A 50 -6.42 14.05 8.47
N HIS A 51 -7.06 13.93 7.30
CA HIS A 51 -6.38 13.54 6.09
C HIS A 51 -5.32 14.57 5.68
N GLU A 52 -5.70 15.84 5.52
CA GLU A 52 -4.78 16.94 5.18
C GLU A 52 -3.56 17.00 6.12
N HIS A 53 -3.79 16.78 7.42
CA HIS A 53 -2.74 16.87 8.43
C HIS A 53 -1.70 15.76 8.31
N PHE A 54 -2.08 14.52 8.01
CA PHE A 54 -1.17 13.36 8.10
C PHE A 54 -0.87 12.69 6.77
N GLN A 55 -1.90 12.36 5.96
CA GLN A 55 -1.73 11.56 4.73
C GLN A 55 -2.22 12.26 3.46
N GLY A 56 -2.50 13.56 3.52
CA GLY A 56 -2.67 14.38 2.32
C GLY A 56 -1.34 14.54 1.58
N PRO A 57 -1.33 15.11 0.36
CA PRO A 57 -0.11 15.28 -0.44
C PRO A 57 1.03 16.00 0.29
N MET A 58 0.69 16.91 1.21
CA MET A 58 1.61 17.67 2.06
C MET A 58 1.43 17.34 3.55
N GLY A 59 0.76 16.24 3.87
CA GLY A 59 0.53 15.80 5.24
C GLY A 59 1.83 15.31 5.89
N PHE A 60 1.88 15.32 7.22
CA PHE A 60 3.08 15.05 8.00
C PHE A 60 3.78 13.73 7.65
N GLY A 61 3.04 12.66 7.32
CA GLY A 61 3.63 11.37 6.97
C GLY A 61 4.05 11.22 5.51
N THR A 62 3.51 12.02 4.59
CA THR A 62 3.72 11.85 3.15
C THR A 62 5.17 12.10 2.71
N PRO A 63 5.91 13.09 3.24
CA PRO A 63 7.33 13.27 2.93
C PRO A 63 8.19 12.07 3.34
N ASP A 64 7.93 11.48 4.52
CA ASP A 64 8.66 10.32 5.03
C ASP A 64 8.42 9.09 4.14
N ASP A 65 7.15 8.83 3.79
CA ASP A 65 6.76 7.75 2.87
C ASP A 65 7.42 7.95 1.49
N SER A 66 7.35 9.17 0.94
CA SER A 66 7.90 9.52 -0.38
C SER A 66 9.41 9.30 -0.45
N GLU A 67 10.16 9.78 0.55
CA GLU A 67 11.61 9.58 0.59
C GLU A 67 11.98 8.11 0.75
N ALA A 68 11.20 7.33 1.52
CA ALA A 68 11.41 5.89 1.64
C ALA A 68 11.19 5.17 0.29
N TRP A 69 10.14 5.51 -0.46
CA TRP A 69 9.89 4.95 -1.78
C TRP A 69 11.00 5.29 -2.77
N GLU A 70 11.43 6.55 -2.82
CA GLU A 70 12.54 6.98 -3.69
C GLU A 70 13.86 6.28 -3.35
N ARG A 71 14.12 5.99 -2.08
CA ARG A 71 15.29 5.20 -1.67
C ARG A 71 15.19 3.74 -2.09
N VAL A 72 14.02 3.11 -1.95
CA VAL A 72 13.80 1.73 -2.39
C VAL A 72 13.94 1.63 -3.91
N GLN A 73 13.35 2.56 -4.67
CA GLN A 73 13.47 2.59 -6.14
C GLN A 73 14.92 2.75 -6.58
N ARG A 74 15.66 3.71 -6.01
CA ARG A 74 17.10 3.87 -6.29
C ARG A 74 17.89 2.61 -5.95
N GLY A 75 17.65 2.02 -4.79
CA GLY A 75 18.30 0.78 -4.35
C GLY A 75 18.02 -0.41 -5.28
N ALA A 76 16.80 -0.52 -5.81
CA ALA A 76 16.41 -1.57 -6.74
C ALA A 76 17.18 -1.50 -8.08
N THR A 77 17.71 -0.32 -8.44
CA THR A 77 18.51 -0.13 -9.67
C THR A 77 20.02 -0.29 -9.46
N ALA A 78 20.47 -0.59 -8.23
CA ALA A 78 21.89 -0.61 -7.89
C ALA A 78 22.65 -1.88 -8.33
N GLY A 79 21.96 -2.88 -8.91
CA GLY A 79 22.57 -4.10 -9.44
C GLY A 79 21.53 -5.08 -9.98
N ASP A 80 21.99 -6.09 -10.72
CA ASP A 80 21.12 -7.01 -11.48
C ASP A 80 20.71 -8.29 -10.71
N ASP A 81 21.32 -8.55 -9.55
CA ASP A 81 21.09 -9.76 -8.73
C ASP A 81 20.81 -9.42 -7.26
N LEU A 82 19.99 -8.38 -7.04
CA LEU A 82 19.55 -7.96 -5.71
C LEU A 82 18.21 -8.61 -5.36
N TRP A 83 18.12 -9.15 -4.15
CA TRP A 83 16.91 -9.80 -3.63
C TRP A 83 16.22 -8.95 -2.57
N ILE A 84 14.89 -8.80 -2.70
CA ILE A 84 14.04 -8.24 -1.64
C ILE A 84 13.61 -9.38 -0.72
N MET A 85 14.07 -9.37 0.53
CA MET A 85 13.72 -10.37 1.52
C MET A 85 12.40 -10.03 2.22
N LEU A 86 11.44 -10.96 2.22
CA LEU A 86 10.14 -10.84 2.91
C LEU A 86 9.89 -12.01 3.86
N ASN A 87 10.67 -12.12 4.92
CA ASN A 87 10.66 -13.27 5.84
C ASN A 87 9.99 -12.97 7.20
N ARG A 88 9.61 -11.72 7.48
CA ARG A 88 9.06 -11.35 8.79
C ARG A 88 7.70 -12.01 9.00
N GLY A 89 7.55 -12.63 10.17
CA GLY A 89 6.33 -13.32 10.60
C GLY A 89 6.02 -14.63 9.87
N LEU A 90 6.95 -15.18 9.08
CA LEU A 90 6.73 -16.40 8.29
C LEU A 90 6.44 -17.62 9.18
N ALA A 91 7.18 -17.80 10.27
CA ALA A 91 7.01 -18.94 11.17
C ALA A 91 5.66 -18.93 11.92
N GLY A 92 5.03 -17.77 12.07
CA GLY A 92 3.73 -17.61 12.74
C GLY A 92 2.55 -17.50 11.77
N GLU A 93 2.78 -17.66 10.47
CA GLU A 93 1.73 -17.59 9.45
C GLU A 93 0.91 -18.88 9.43
N TYR A 94 -0.42 -18.75 9.42
CA TYR A 94 -1.34 -19.88 9.38
C TYR A 94 -2.52 -19.62 8.43
N ARG A 95 -3.12 -20.70 7.94
CA ARG A 95 -4.27 -20.67 7.04
C ARG A 95 -5.57 -20.51 7.83
N THR A 96 -6.45 -19.65 7.33
CA THR A 96 -7.84 -19.47 7.74
C THR A 96 -8.76 -19.67 6.54
N ASP A 97 -10.07 -19.68 6.76
CA ASP A 97 -11.06 -19.78 5.68
C ASP A 97 -10.97 -18.60 4.70
N ASP A 98 -10.58 -17.41 5.19
CA ASP A 98 -10.46 -16.17 4.40
C ASP A 98 -9.06 -15.94 3.80
N GLY A 99 -8.10 -16.84 4.06
CA GLY A 99 -6.72 -16.74 3.55
C GLY A 99 -5.64 -16.90 4.62
N LEU A 100 -4.43 -16.42 4.34
CA LEU A 100 -3.29 -16.48 5.26
C LEU A 100 -3.36 -15.34 6.28
N ARG A 101 -3.07 -15.65 7.54
CA ARG A 101 -3.04 -14.69 8.65
C ARG A 101 -1.74 -14.84 9.44
N SER A 102 -1.24 -13.71 9.96
CA SER A 102 -0.09 -13.65 10.85
C SER A 102 -0.21 -12.41 11.76
N ASP A 103 0.85 -12.08 12.48
CA ASP A 103 0.96 -10.87 13.31
C ASP A 103 0.72 -9.58 12.49
N VAL A 104 0.25 -8.51 13.15
CA VAL A 104 -0.02 -7.22 12.50
C VAL A 104 1.22 -6.57 11.87
N SER A 105 2.41 -6.92 12.35
CA SER A 105 3.69 -6.44 11.82
C SER A 105 4.34 -7.41 10.81
N ALA A 106 3.69 -8.52 10.47
CA ALA A 106 4.21 -9.52 9.53
C ALA A 106 4.10 -9.08 8.06
N GLU A 107 4.92 -9.70 7.20
CA GLU A 107 4.97 -9.43 5.75
C GLU A 107 4.06 -10.36 4.93
N THR A 108 3.11 -11.04 5.58
CA THR A 108 2.16 -11.98 4.93
C THR A 108 1.42 -11.33 3.75
N GLY A 109 0.90 -10.11 3.94
CA GLY A 109 0.20 -9.39 2.87
C GLY A 109 1.12 -9.00 1.70
N MET A 110 2.39 -8.65 1.98
CA MET A 110 3.36 -8.32 0.94
C MET A 110 3.72 -9.56 0.10
N ARG A 111 3.96 -10.71 0.76
CA ARG A 111 4.18 -11.99 0.07
C ARG A 111 3.00 -12.36 -0.83
N ALA A 112 1.77 -12.21 -0.33
CA ALA A 112 0.56 -12.47 -1.12
C ALA A 112 0.47 -11.59 -2.37
N ALA A 113 0.78 -10.30 -2.26
CA ALA A 113 0.78 -9.38 -3.40
C ALA A 113 1.82 -9.78 -4.48
N TYR A 114 3.05 -10.11 -4.09
CA TYR A 114 4.08 -10.57 -5.03
C TYR A 114 3.73 -11.92 -5.68
N GLN A 115 3.11 -12.85 -4.93
CA GLN A 115 2.61 -14.11 -5.49
C GLN A 115 1.52 -13.88 -6.54
N GLN A 116 0.57 -12.98 -6.25
CA GLN A 116 -0.49 -12.62 -7.19
C GLN A 116 0.08 -11.91 -8.44
N TRP A 117 1.02 -10.99 -8.26
CA TRP A 117 1.74 -10.36 -9.37
C TRP A 117 2.46 -11.40 -10.23
N LYS A 118 3.22 -12.32 -9.61
CA LYS A 118 3.94 -13.38 -10.33
C LYS A 118 2.97 -14.26 -11.12
N LYS A 119 1.84 -14.63 -10.53
CA LYS A 119 0.79 -15.39 -11.22
C LYS A 119 0.38 -14.66 -12.51
N LEU A 120 -0.03 -13.39 -12.41
CA LEU A 120 -0.51 -12.63 -13.56
C LEU A 120 0.56 -12.37 -14.63
N MET A 121 1.83 -12.18 -14.23
CA MET A 121 2.93 -11.95 -15.17
C MET A 121 3.43 -13.22 -15.86
N THR A 122 3.09 -14.40 -15.34
CA THR A 122 3.51 -15.70 -15.90
C THR A 122 2.37 -16.49 -16.51
N GLU A 123 1.13 -16.03 -16.33
CA GLU A 123 -0.04 -16.56 -17.01
C GLU A 123 0.05 -16.18 -18.50
N SER A 124 0.32 -17.15 -19.36
CA SER A 124 0.29 -16.91 -20.82
C SER A 124 -1.13 -16.57 -21.22
N GLU A 125 -1.32 -15.53 -22.03
CA GLU A 125 -2.60 -15.26 -22.67
C GLU A 125 -3.07 -16.55 -23.37
N LYS A 126 -4.27 -17.01 -23.04
CA LYS A 126 -4.93 -18.11 -23.74
C LYS A 126 -5.65 -17.59 -24.97
#